data_AF-A0A480AAT3-F1
#
_entry.id   AF-A0A480AAT3-F1
#
_cell.length_a   1.000
_cell.length_b   1.000
_cell.length_c   1.000
_cell.angle_alpha   90.00
_cell.angle_beta   90.00
_cell.angle_gamma   90.00
#
_symmetry.space_group_name_H-M   'P 1'
#
loop_
_entity.id
_entity.type
_entity.pdbx_description
1 polymer ?
#
loop_
_entity_poly.entity_id
_entity_poly.type
_entity_poly.pdbx_seq_one_letter_code
_entity_poly.pdbx_strand_id
1 'polypeptide(L)'
;MDTSLKPYDMAVLAAILVRAEDLQQQGFSWVGFCELDSDLQPWDKNGVAKPILSDLYHASRIWVYRDFLVEDVDELPEFWLS
;
A
#
# COMPACT_ATOMS: atom_id res chain seq x y z
N MET A 1 -0.24 0.29 -17.49
CA MET A 1 0.78 0.05 -16.45
C MET A 1 1.02 -1.44 -16.42
N ASP A 2 2.23 -1.89 -16.70
CA ASP A 2 2.61 -3.29 -16.53
C ASP A 2 3.27 -3.41 -15.16
N THR A 3 2.60 -4.05 -14.21
CA THR A 3 3.09 -4.24 -12.85
C THR A 3 4.00 -5.46 -12.73
N SER A 4 4.14 -6.28 -13.79
CA SER A 4 4.83 -7.59 -13.76
C SER A 4 4.33 -8.57 -12.69
N LEU A 5 3.18 -8.29 -12.06
CA LEU A 5 2.59 -9.10 -11.00
C LEU A 5 1.98 -10.39 -11.55
N LYS A 6 2.00 -11.45 -10.74
CA LYS A 6 1.29 -12.68 -11.10
C LYS A 6 -0.22 -12.45 -11.00
N PRO A 7 -1.06 -13.27 -11.68
CA PRO A 7 -2.51 -13.13 -11.63
C PRO A 7 -3.11 -13.11 -10.22
N TYR A 8 -2.54 -13.88 -9.28
CA TYR A 8 -2.98 -13.89 -7.89
C TYR A 8 -2.70 -12.55 -7.19
N ASP A 9 -1.48 -12.05 -7.29
CA ASP A 9 -1.06 -10.78 -6.68
C ASP A 9 -1.87 -9.61 -7.25
N MET A 10 -2.20 -9.65 -8.55
CA MET A 10 -3.10 -8.66 -9.16
C MET A 10 -4.50 -8.68 -8.55
N ALA A 11 -5.06 -9.87 -8.26
CA ALA A 11 -6.37 -9.98 -7.63
C ALA A 11 -6.36 -9.48 -6.18
N VAL A 12 -5.28 -9.78 -5.43
CA VAL A 12 -5.09 -9.27 -4.07
C VAL A 12 -4.95 -7.75 -4.09
N LEU A 13 -4.12 -7.19 -4.98
CA LEU A 13 -3.96 -5.75 -5.15
C LEU A 13 -5.29 -5.07 -5.47
N ALA A 14 -6.08 -5.62 -6.39
CA ALA A 14 -7.40 -5.08 -6.70
C ALA A 14 -8.34 -5.08 -5.49
N ALA A 15 -8.34 -6.15 -4.69
CA ALA A 15 -9.14 -6.24 -3.48
C ALA A 15 -8.71 -5.21 -2.41
N ILE A 16 -7.40 -5.00 -2.25
CA ILE A 16 -6.85 -3.98 -1.35
C ILE A 16 -7.33 -2.58 -1.78
N LEU A 17 -7.23 -2.25 -3.07
CA LEU A 17 -7.62 -0.93 -3.60
C LEU A 17 -9.11 -0.67 -3.43
N VAL A 18 -9.96 -1.63 -3.77
CA VAL A 18 -11.42 -1.52 -3.58
C VAL A 18 -11.75 -1.31 -2.11
N ARG A 19 -11.13 -2.08 -1.21
CA ARG A 19 -11.37 -1.94 0.23
C ARG A 19 -10.88 -0.59 0.77
N ALA A 20 -9.75 -0.09 0.27
CA ALA A 20 -9.24 1.22 0.66
C ALA A 20 -10.21 2.34 0.26
N GLU A 21 -10.74 2.30 -0.97
CA GLU A 21 -11.75 3.24 -1.45
C GLU A 21 -13.03 3.19 -0.59
N ASP A 22 -13.54 1.98 -0.31
CA ASP A 22 -14.73 1.79 0.55
C ASP A 22 -14.53 2.39 1.95
N LEU A 23 -13.35 2.25 2.54
CA LEU A 23 -13.03 2.82 3.86
C LEU A 23 -12.91 4.34 3.79
N GLN A 24 -12.32 4.89 2.72
CA GLN A 24 -12.29 6.34 2.53
C GLN A 24 -13.69 6.93 2.41
N GLN A 25 -14.61 6.27 1.69
CA GLN A 25 -16.01 6.69 1.60
C GLN A 25 -16.74 6.66 2.95
N GLN A 26 -16.26 5.84 3.90
CA GLN A 26 -16.75 5.80 5.29
C GLN A 26 -16.11 6.87 6.20
N GLY A 27 -15.17 7.67 5.68
CA GLY A 27 -14.53 8.76 6.40
C GLY A 27 -13.16 8.42 7.01
N PHE A 28 -12.60 7.24 6.72
CA PHE A 28 -11.24 6.92 7.13
C PHE A 28 -10.23 7.64 6.23
N SER A 29 -9.29 8.39 6.82
CA SER A 29 -8.36 9.25 6.07
C SER A 29 -7.27 8.48 5.30
N TRP A 30 -6.96 7.25 5.71
CA TRP A 30 -5.97 6.37 5.13
C TRP A 30 -6.21 4.95 5.65
N VAL A 31 -5.57 3.96 5.02
CA VAL A 31 -5.57 2.57 5.49
C VAL A 31 -4.15 2.06 5.55
N GLY A 32 -3.84 1.21 6.53
CA GLY A 32 -2.52 0.61 6.69
C GLY A 32 -2.59 -0.90 6.73
N PHE A 33 -1.62 -1.58 6.12
CA PHE A 33 -1.48 -3.03 6.30
C PHE A 33 -0.03 -3.50 6.19
N CYS A 34 0.25 -4.61 6.90
CA CYS A 34 1.54 -5.28 6.84
C CYS A 34 1.60 -6.15 5.57
N GLU A 35 2.62 -5.96 4.73
CA GLU A 35 2.86 -6.81 3.57
C GLU A 35 4.17 -7.59 3.73
N LEU A 36 4.04 -8.90 3.88
CA LEU A 36 5.17 -9.83 3.97
C LEU A 36 5.51 -10.44 2.60
N ASP A 37 4.58 -10.43 1.66
CA ASP A 37 4.79 -10.82 0.27
C ASP A 37 5.62 -9.76 -0.46
N SER A 38 6.81 -10.16 -0.89
CA SER A 38 7.72 -9.29 -1.61
C SER A 38 7.15 -8.74 -2.92
N ASP A 39 6.18 -9.43 -3.55
CA ASP A 39 5.64 -9.02 -4.83
C ASP A 39 4.78 -7.75 -4.68
N LEU A 40 3.99 -7.66 -3.61
CA LEU A 40 3.10 -6.53 -3.31
C LEU A 40 3.74 -5.41 -2.47
N GLN A 41 4.93 -5.62 -1.91
CA GLN A 41 5.70 -4.55 -1.29
C GLN A 41 6.00 -3.44 -2.32
N PRO A 42 5.79 -2.15 -2.00
CA PRO A 42 6.12 -1.05 -2.89
C PRO A 42 7.62 -0.73 -2.94
N TRP A 43 8.46 -1.63 -2.45
CA TRP A 43 9.92 -1.55 -2.54
C TRP A 43 10.50 -2.93 -2.84
N ASP A 44 11.71 -2.97 -3.40
CA ASP A 44 12.45 -4.19 -3.60
C ASP A 44 13.19 -4.64 -2.33
N LYS A 45 13.95 -5.75 -2.42
CA LYS A 45 14.73 -6.27 -1.29
C LYS A 45 15.81 -5.30 -0.76
N ASN A 46 16.22 -4.31 -1.56
CA ASN A 46 17.19 -3.29 -1.19
C ASN A 46 16.52 -2.02 -0.62
N GLY A 47 15.18 -2.01 -0.51
CA GLY A 47 14.41 -0.84 -0.09
C GLY A 47 14.20 0.18 -1.20
N VAL A 48 14.52 -0.14 -2.45
CA VAL A 48 14.29 0.77 -3.59
C VAL A 48 12.83 0.71 -3.99
N ALA A 49 12.19 1.87 -4.08
CA ALA A 49 10.78 1.98 -4.45
C ALA A 49 10.48 1.32 -5.81
N LYS A 50 9.36 0.61 -5.91
CA LYS A 50 8.79 0.10 -7.16
C LYS A 50 7.78 1.14 -7.66
N PRO A 51 8.12 1.98 -8.65
CA PRO A 51 7.38 3.21 -8.94
C PRO A 51 5.87 3.01 -9.10
N ILE A 52 5.46 2.01 -9.89
CA ILE A 52 4.04 1.76 -10.16
C ILE A 52 3.27 1.38 -8.89
N LEU A 53 3.82 0.50 -8.04
CA LEU A 53 3.14 0.08 -6.81
C LEU A 53 3.17 1.19 -5.75
N SER A 54 4.31 1.87 -5.61
CA SER A 54 4.44 3.03 -4.71
C SER A 54 3.42 4.12 -5.05
N ASP A 55 3.33 4.50 -6.32
CA ASP A 55 2.41 5.53 -6.79
C ASP A 55 0.95 5.13 -6.58
N LEU A 56 0.63 3.85 -6.82
CA LEU A 56 -0.73 3.34 -6.66
C LEU A 56 -1.17 3.35 -5.19
N TYR A 57 -0.33 2.85 -4.28
CA TYR A 57 -0.65 2.91 -2.85
C TYR A 57 -0.69 4.34 -2.32
N HIS A 58 0.21 5.21 -2.77
CA HIS A 58 0.18 6.62 -2.40
C HIS A 58 -1.09 7.32 -2.87
N ALA A 59 -1.50 7.13 -4.12
CA ALA A 59 -2.72 7.71 -4.67
C ALA A 59 -3.97 7.22 -3.93
N SER A 60 -3.96 5.96 -3.47
CA SER A 60 -5.03 5.35 -2.69
C SER A 60 -4.90 5.55 -1.18
N ARG A 61 -3.99 6.39 -0.69
CA ARG A 61 -3.75 6.63 0.75
C ARG A 61 -3.60 5.32 1.55
N ILE A 62 -2.87 4.37 0.97
CA ILE A 62 -2.56 3.06 1.56
C ILE A 62 -1.12 3.10 2.07
N TRP A 63 -0.95 2.89 3.37
CA TRP A 63 0.34 2.71 4.00
C TRP A 63 0.70 1.24 4.04
N VAL A 64 1.82 0.89 3.43
CA VAL A 64 2.34 -0.48 3.48
C VAL A 64 3.56 -0.49 4.38
N TYR A 65 3.64 -1.47 5.27
CA TYR A 65 4.77 -1.68 6.17
C TYR A 65 5.21 -3.14 6.17
N ARG A 66 6.48 -3.38 6.50
CA ARG A 66 7.08 -4.72 6.49
C ARG A 66 7.05 -5.40 7.86
N ASP A 67 7.10 -4.61 8.93
CA ASP A 67 7.21 -5.14 10.29
C ASP A 67 5.82 -5.35 10.90
N PHE A 68 5.42 -6.61 11.03
CA PHE A 68 4.12 -6.96 11.58
C PHE A 68 3.98 -6.63 13.08
N LEU A 69 5.09 -6.28 13.74
CA LEU A 69 5.12 -5.82 15.13
C LEU A 69 4.94 -4.30 15.27
N VAL A 70 4.70 -3.59 14.17
CA VAL A 70 4.34 -2.17 14.23
C VAL A 70 3.01 -2.02 14.98
N GLU A 71 3.07 -1.36 16.13
CA GLU A 71 1.91 -1.04 16.96
C GLU A 71 1.38 0.37 16.69
N ASP A 72 2.26 1.30 16.29
CA ASP A 72 1.93 2.69 15.99
C ASP A 72 2.59 3.16 14.70
N VAL A 73 1.89 4.05 13.97
CA VAL A 73 2.41 4.68 12.75
C VAL A 73 3.03 6.02 13.13
N ASP A 74 4.34 6.02 13.39
CA ASP A 74 5.04 7.21 13.88
C ASP A 74 4.93 8.41 12.93
N GLU A 75 5.00 8.18 11.60
CA GLU A 75 4.90 9.24 10.60
C GLU A 75 4.15 8.78 9.34
N LEU A 76 3.02 9.42 9.06
CA LEU A 76 2.37 9.35 7.74
C LEU A 76 3.07 10.33 6.80
N PRO A 77 3.08 10.07 5.48
CA PRO A 77 3.63 11.01 4.52
C PRO A 77 2.98 12.40 4.67
N GLU A 78 3.78 13.46 4.81
CA GLU A 78 3.28 14.83 5.08
C GLU A 78 2.22 15.29 4.08
N PHE A 79 2.33 14.87 2.82
CA PHE A 79 1.37 15.20 1.76
C PHE A 79 0.00 14.52 1.92
N TRP A 80 -0.17 13.59 2.86
CA TRP A 80 -1.47 13.04 3.23
C TRP A 80 -2.19 13.87 4.30
N LEU A 81 -1.45 14.72 5.02
CA LEU A 81 -1.94 15.55 6.12
C LEU A 81 -2.52 16.91 5.65
N SER A 82 -2.36 17.24 4.36
CA SER A 82 -2.98 18.40 3.67
C SER A 82 -4.29 18.02 3.00
#